data_AF-A0A5N6Z9V6-F1
#
_entry.id   AF-A0A5N6Z9V6-F1
#
_cell.length_a   1.000
_cell.length_b   1.000
_cell.length_c   1.000
_cell.angle_alpha   90.00
_cell.angle_beta   90.00
_cell.angle_gamma   90.00
#
_symmetry.space_group_name_H-M   'P 1'
#
loop_
_entity.id
_entity.type
_entity.pdbx_description
1 polymer ?
#
loop_
_entity_poly.entity_id
_entity_poly.type
_entity_poly.pdbx_seq_one_letter_code
_entity_poly.pdbx_strand_id
1 'polypeptide(L)'
;MPGASDAGIASACKTPETVTLPRKNWKVAERERHRVFITSQATVLETLLKEVYRRLEGVNPRGLEIHSTLLRCKLFYVIGRKQYATKLEGAVTVGPAAEMLPIVSCTGWYERQTWNEFLGETLSVMVSQLAQNMSVRTGRGIQDQEVFVIGFHGPRIHIARALFTADMISRVHPRGCSRDEVFELKFTRSYDLTLKKDWLEVTRALARLFRYLLSGHAKVRAIQGYLNRGELRTGKDI
;
A
#
# COMPACT_ATOMS: atom_id res chain seq x y z
N MET A 1 12.21 0.67 33.07
CA MET A 1 11.36 1.86 32.84
C MET A 1 10.16 1.44 32.00
N PRO A 2 8.98 1.26 32.60
CA PRO A 2 7.77 0.83 31.90
C PRO A 2 7.01 2.06 31.40
N GLY A 3 6.72 2.16 30.10
CA GLY A 3 6.06 3.36 29.57
C GLY A 3 6.00 3.46 28.06
N ALA A 4 5.56 2.39 27.38
CA ALA A 4 4.99 2.46 26.04
C ALA A 4 4.08 1.22 25.85
N SER A 5 3.14 1.07 26.77
CA SER A 5 2.13 0.01 26.77
C SER A 5 1.10 0.27 25.68
N ASP A 6 0.89 -0.73 24.81
CA ASP A 6 -0.42 -1.19 24.31
C ASP A 6 -1.42 -0.19 23.69
N ALA A 7 -0.99 1.04 23.41
CA ALA A 7 -1.76 2.02 22.68
C ALA A 7 -1.76 1.62 21.19
N GLY A 8 -2.60 0.65 20.84
CA GLY A 8 -2.81 0.23 19.45
C GLY A 8 -3.21 1.42 18.56
N ILE A 9 -3.15 1.20 17.24
CA ILE A 9 -3.51 2.20 16.20
C ILE A 9 -4.86 2.86 16.50
N ALA A 10 -5.82 2.12 17.06
CA ALA A 10 -7.13 2.64 17.46
C ALA A 10 -7.11 3.70 18.58
N SER A 11 -6.11 3.69 19.45
CA SER A 11 -5.92 4.72 20.49
C SER A 11 -5.11 5.92 20.01
N ALA A 12 -4.17 5.71 19.06
CA ALA A 12 -3.39 6.78 18.44
C ALA A 12 -4.19 7.58 17.40
N CYS A 13 -5.04 6.92 16.60
CA CYS A 13 -5.84 7.57 15.54
C CYS A 13 -7.01 8.45 16.02
N LYS A 14 -7.11 8.78 17.32
CA LYS A 14 -8.18 9.65 17.85
C LYS A 14 -7.98 11.13 17.56
N THR A 15 -6.77 11.53 17.19
CA THR A 15 -6.40 12.90 16.85
C THR A 15 -5.84 12.96 15.42
N PRO A 16 -6.17 13.99 14.61
CA PRO A 16 -5.49 14.23 13.35
C PRO A 16 -4.00 14.40 13.60
N GLU A 17 -3.17 13.57 12.98
CA GLU A 17 -1.72 13.64 13.14
C GLU A 17 -1.05 14.23 11.90
N THR A 18 -0.17 15.19 12.12
CA THR A 18 0.64 15.79 11.06
C THR A 18 1.97 15.05 10.95
N VAL A 19 2.15 14.31 9.87
CA VAL A 19 3.39 13.58 9.59
C VAL A 19 4.07 14.19 8.38
N THR A 20 5.34 14.57 8.54
CA THR A 20 6.15 15.04 7.41
C THR A 20 6.67 13.85 6.62
N LEU A 21 6.49 13.87 5.30
CA LEU A 21 7.10 12.88 4.43
C LEU A 21 8.62 12.82 4.67
N PRO A 22 9.18 11.62 4.90
CA PRO A 22 10.59 11.49 5.21
C PRO A 22 11.43 11.99 4.03
N ARG A 23 12.47 12.78 4.31
CA ARG A 23 13.46 13.20 3.30
C ARG A 23 14.69 12.29 3.31
N LYS A 24 14.52 11.03 3.74
CA LYS A 24 15.61 10.08 3.96
C LYS A 24 15.84 9.23 2.71
N ASN A 25 17.10 9.08 2.31
CA ASN A 25 17.52 8.11 1.30
C ASN A 25 17.70 6.72 1.96
N TRP A 26 16.59 6.07 2.34
CA TRP A 26 16.37 4.64 2.69
C TRP A 26 17.38 3.85 3.57
N LYS A 27 18.59 4.35 3.87
CA LYS A 27 19.56 3.76 4.80
C LYS A 27 19.31 4.33 6.19
N VAL A 28 18.32 3.78 6.89
CA VAL A 28 18.22 3.95 8.33
C VAL A 28 19.03 2.81 8.94
N ALA A 29 20.18 3.14 9.53
CA ALA A 29 21.10 2.14 10.08
C ALA A 29 20.41 1.19 11.08
N GLU A 30 19.47 1.72 11.87
CA GLU A 30 18.67 0.92 12.82
C GLU A 30 17.77 -0.08 12.08
N ARG A 31 17.07 0.34 11.02
CA ARG A 31 16.20 -0.55 10.23
C ARG A 31 16.95 -1.74 9.62
N GLU A 32 18.18 -1.52 9.17
CA GLU A 32 18.99 -2.61 8.58
C GLU A 32 19.38 -3.67 9.63
N ARG A 33 19.55 -3.28 10.90
CA ARG A 33 19.78 -4.22 12.01
C ARG A 33 18.60 -5.17 12.21
N HIS A 34 17.38 -4.72 11.91
CA HIS A 34 16.15 -5.51 12.03
C HIS A 34 15.74 -6.21 10.73
N ARG A 35 16.61 -6.28 9.71
CA ARG A 35 16.25 -6.82 8.39
C ARG A 35 15.66 -8.23 8.44
N VAL A 36 16.23 -9.11 9.26
CA VAL A 36 15.76 -10.51 9.38
C VAL A 36 14.32 -10.54 9.91
N PHE A 37 14.05 -9.78 10.97
CA PHE A 37 12.71 -9.65 11.56
C PHE A 37 11.70 -9.07 10.57
N ILE A 38 12.07 -8.00 9.87
CA ILE A 38 11.22 -7.38 8.86
C ILE A 38 10.94 -8.34 7.69
N THR A 39 11.94 -9.13 7.28
CA THR A 39 11.77 -10.15 6.24
C THR A 39 10.78 -11.23 6.69
N SER A 40 10.80 -11.65 7.97
CA SER A 40 9.84 -12.62 8.49
C SER A 40 8.40 -12.10 8.46
N GLN A 41 8.18 -10.81 8.79
CA GLN A 41 6.87 -10.17 8.67
C GLN A 41 6.39 -10.15 7.21
N ALA A 42 7.29 -9.84 6.27
CA ALA A 42 6.99 -9.82 4.85
C ALA A 42 6.51 -11.18 4.34
N THR A 43 7.18 -12.26 4.76
CA THR A 43 6.77 -13.64 4.42
C THR A 43 5.39 -13.96 4.99
N VAL A 44 5.12 -13.60 6.25
CA VAL A 44 3.80 -13.82 6.86
C VAL A 44 2.71 -13.09 6.09
N LEU A 45 2.92 -11.81 5.74
CA LEU A 45 1.96 -11.03 4.95
C LEU A 45 1.77 -11.62 3.56
N GLU A 46 2.86 -12.01 2.90
CA GLU A 46 2.80 -12.61 1.57
C GLU A 46 1.98 -13.92 1.58
N THR A 47 2.25 -14.83 2.52
CA THR A 47 1.50 -16.07 2.66
C THR A 47 0.03 -15.80 2.96
N LEU A 48 -0.27 -14.88 3.87
CA LEU A 48 -1.64 -14.51 4.22
C LEU A 48 -2.41 -13.94 3.01
N LEU A 49 -1.79 -13.01 2.27
CA LEU A 49 -2.40 -12.38 1.10
C LEU A 49 -2.64 -13.39 -0.02
N LYS A 50 -1.64 -14.26 -0.31
CA LYS A 50 -1.79 -15.35 -1.29
C LYS A 50 -2.92 -16.29 -0.92
N GLU A 51 -2.99 -16.71 0.34
CA GLU A 51 -3.98 -17.69 0.77
C GLU A 51 -5.40 -17.12 0.80
N VAL A 52 -5.57 -15.86 1.22
CA VAL A 52 -6.87 -15.18 1.14
C VAL A 52 -7.30 -15.04 -0.32
N TYR A 53 -6.40 -14.61 -1.21
CA TYR A 53 -6.71 -14.46 -2.63
C TYR A 53 -7.10 -15.79 -3.29
N ARG A 54 -6.32 -16.87 -3.05
CA ARG A 54 -6.56 -18.21 -3.62
C ARG A 54 -7.90 -18.81 -3.19
N ARG A 55 -8.39 -18.46 -2.00
CA ARG A 55 -9.69 -18.92 -1.46
C ARG A 55 -10.88 -18.04 -1.85
N LEU A 56 -10.69 -17.04 -2.73
CA LEU A 56 -11.81 -16.24 -3.20
C LEU A 56 -12.64 -17.04 -4.20
N GLU A 57 -13.88 -17.36 -3.81
CA GLU A 57 -14.89 -17.91 -4.70
C GLU A 57 -15.73 -16.78 -5.34
N GLY A 58 -16.24 -17.05 -6.55
CA GLY A 58 -17.17 -16.17 -7.25
C GLY A 58 -16.57 -14.89 -7.81
N VAL A 59 -15.25 -14.83 -8.02
CA VAL A 59 -14.57 -13.67 -8.60
C VAL A 59 -14.14 -13.97 -10.02
N ASN A 60 -14.62 -13.17 -10.98
CA ASN A 60 -14.10 -13.17 -12.34
C ASN A 60 -12.98 -12.13 -12.43
N PRO A 61 -11.70 -12.51 -12.56
CA PRO A 61 -10.60 -11.56 -12.58
C PRO A 61 -10.62 -10.64 -13.80
N ARG A 62 -11.49 -10.84 -14.80
CA ARG A 62 -11.54 -10.03 -16.04
C ARG A 62 -10.16 -9.88 -16.72
N GLY A 63 -9.35 -10.93 -16.67
CA GLY A 63 -7.97 -10.93 -17.19
C GLY A 63 -6.94 -10.22 -16.30
N LEU A 64 -7.32 -9.80 -15.09
CA LEU A 64 -6.45 -9.18 -14.10
C LEU A 64 -5.71 -10.25 -13.29
N GLU A 65 -4.47 -10.54 -13.66
CA GLU A 65 -3.61 -11.42 -12.85
C GLU A 65 -3.04 -10.65 -11.66
N ILE A 66 -3.35 -11.14 -10.46
CA ILE A 66 -2.81 -10.61 -9.22
C ILE A 66 -1.71 -11.52 -8.71
N HIS A 67 -0.53 -10.95 -8.50
CA HIS A 67 0.61 -11.65 -7.92
C HIS A 67 0.99 -11.01 -6.59
N SER A 68 1.21 -11.85 -5.57
CA SER A 68 1.85 -11.41 -4.34
C SER A 68 3.31 -11.82 -4.39
N THR A 69 4.21 -10.87 -4.19
CA THR A 69 5.65 -11.09 -4.33
C THR A 69 6.40 -10.40 -3.19
N LEU A 70 7.38 -11.10 -2.61
CA LEU A 70 8.45 -10.47 -1.85
C LEU A 70 9.27 -9.59 -2.79
N LEU A 71 9.00 -8.28 -2.75
CA LEU A 71 9.69 -7.30 -3.57
C LEU A 71 10.62 -6.50 -2.69
N ARG A 72 11.93 -6.66 -2.90
CA ARG A 72 12.90 -5.65 -2.49
C ARG A 72 13.05 -4.59 -3.58
N CYS A 73 11.92 -4.05 -4.03
CA CYS A 73 11.89 -2.98 -5.01
C CYS A 73 12.04 -1.63 -4.30
N LYS A 74 12.86 -0.77 -4.89
CA LYS A 74 12.88 0.65 -4.54
C LYS A 74 11.80 1.33 -5.36
N LEU A 75 10.83 1.93 -4.68
CA LEU A 75 9.95 2.89 -5.33
C LEU A 75 10.43 4.29 -5.03
N PHE A 76 9.98 5.23 -5.86
CA PHE A 76 10.41 6.60 -5.79
C PHE A 76 9.22 7.54 -5.69
N TYR A 77 9.43 8.62 -4.94
CA TYR A 77 8.51 9.73 -4.81
C TYR A 77 9.29 11.04 -4.88
N VAL A 78 8.60 12.13 -5.15
CA VAL A 78 9.21 13.45 -5.30
C VAL A 78 8.63 14.40 -4.26
N ILE A 79 9.48 15.15 -3.56
CA ILE A 79 9.08 16.27 -2.70
C ILE A 79 9.87 17.49 -3.16
N GLY A 80 9.17 18.59 -3.47
CA GLY A 80 9.83 19.84 -3.89
C GLY A 80 10.85 19.63 -5.01
N ARG A 81 10.50 18.86 -6.05
CA ARG A 81 11.34 18.46 -7.19
C ARG A 81 12.54 17.55 -6.89
N LYS A 82 12.75 17.15 -5.64
CA LYS A 82 13.80 16.18 -5.28
C LYS A 82 13.20 14.78 -5.15
N GLN A 83 13.83 13.81 -5.80
CA GLN A 83 13.43 12.42 -5.75
C GLN A 83 14.00 11.74 -4.50
N TYR A 84 13.16 10.95 -3.86
CA TYR A 84 13.44 10.14 -2.68
C TYR A 84 13.04 8.70 -2.96
N ALA A 85 13.68 7.76 -2.27
CA ALA A 85 13.40 6.34 -2.42
C ALA A 85 12.74 5.79 -1.16
N THR A 86 11.75 4.92 -1.35
CA THR A 86 11.17 4.07 -0.31
C THR A 86 11.44 2.60 -0.65
N LYS A 87 11.47 1.76 0.38
CA LYS A 87 11.65 0.32 0.25
C LYS A 87 10.38 -0.38 0.67
N LEU A 88 9.90 -1.28 -0.17
CA LEU A 88 8.80 -2.18 0.16
C LEU A 88 9.37 -3.49 0.65
N GLU A 89 8.58 -4.19 1.45
CA GLU A 89 8.91 -5.55 1.89
C GLU A 89 8.15 -6.61 1.07
N GLY A 90 7.05 -6.21 0.44
CA GLY A 90 6.29 -7.00 -0.49
C GLY A 90 5.24 -6.14 -1.18
N ALA A 91 4.60 -6.69 -2.21
CA ALA A 91 3.40 -6.09 -2.76
C ALA A 91 2.50 -7.14 -3.41
N VAL A 92 1.21 -6.83 -3.42
CA VAL A 92 0.25 -7.34 -4.38
C VAL A 92 0.35 -6.47 -5.63
N THR A 93 0.56 -7.10 -6.78
CA THR A 93 0.81 -6.43 -8.05
C THR A 93 -0.15 -6.90 -9.14
N VAL A 94 -0.25 -6.10 -10.19
CA VAL A 94 -1.01 -6.40 -11.41
C VAL A 94 -0.14 -6.19 -12.65
N GLY A 95 -0.36 -7.01 -13.68
CA GLY A 95 0.27 -6.88 -14.98
C GLY A 95 1.31 -7.96 -15.28
N PRO A 96 1.84 -7.99 -16.51
CA PRO A 96 2.88 -8.95 -16.89
C PRO A 96 4.16 -8.72 -16.08
N ALA A 97 4.99 -9.76 -15.97
CA ALA A 97 6.22 -9.74 -15.17
C ALA A 97 7.15 -8.53 -15.44
N ALA A 98 7.17 -8.02 -16.67
CA ALA A 98 7.98 -6.86 -17.06
C ALA A 98 7.43 -5.49 -16.56
N GLU A 99 6.13 -5.42 -16.23
CA GLU A 99 5.41 -4.18 -15.88
C GLU A 99 4.53 -4.38 -14.62
N MET A 100 4.98 -5.19 -13.66
CA MET A 100 4.23 -5.44 -12.43
C MET A 100 4.06 -4.15 -11.62
N LEU A 101 2.81 -3.71 -11.46
CA LEU A 101 2.47 -2.49 -10.76
C LEU A 101 1.82 -2.80 -9.40
N PRO A 102 2.29 -2.19 -8.30
CA PRO A 102 1.73 -2.41 -6.98
C PRO A 102 0.31 -1.84 -6.86
N ILE A 103 -0.61 -2.70 -6.39
CA ILE A 103 -2.00 -2.35 -6.06
C ILE A 103 -2.25 -2.41 -4.55
N VAL A 104 -1.47 -3.21 -3.82
CA VAL A 104 -1.37 -3.17 -2.35
C VAL A 104 0.10 -3.32 -1.97
N SER A 105 0.65 -2.39 -1.20
CA SER A 105 2.05 -2.45 -0.77
C SER A 105 2.18 -2.96 0.66
N CYS A 106 3.27 -3.68 0.96
CA CYS A 106 3.57 -4.17 2.31
C CYS A 106 4.74 -3.40 2.95
N THR A 107 4.54 -2.94 4.18
CA THR A 107 5.56 -2.29 5.02
C THR A 107 6.04 -3.21 6.13
N GLY A 108 7.20 -2.89 6.70
CA GLY A 108 7.79 -3.61 7.83
C GLY A 108 7.93 -2.73 9.06
N TRP A 109 7.79 -3.33 10.24
CA TRP A 109 7.97 -2.66 11.52
C TRP A 109 9.17 -3.22 12.28
N TYR A 110 9.77 -2.43 13.18
CA TYR A 110 10.83 -2.90 14.08
C TYR A 110 10.70 -2.29 15.47
N GLU A 111 11.18 -3.04 16.46
CA GLU A 111 11.22 -2.62 17.86
C GLU A 111 12.10 -1.36 17.97
N ARG A 112 11.50 -0.24 18.43
CA ARG A 112 12.03 1.15 18.46
C ARG A 112 11.61 2.08 17.32
N GLN A 113 10.93 1.60 16.28
CA GLN A 113 10.34 2.51 15.30
C GLN A 113 9.32 3.42 16.01
N THR A 114 9.54 4.72 15.92
CA THR A 114 8.59 5.69 16.48
C THR A 114 7.31 5.72 15.64
N TRP A 115 6.21 6.15 16.26
CA TRP A 115 4.93 6.27 15.57
C TRP A 115 5.01 7.20 14.33
N ASN A 116 5.70 8.34 14.46
CA ASN A 116 5.96 9.26 13.33
C ASN A 116 6.78 8.62 12.20
N GLU A 117 7.77 7.77 12.53
CA GLU A 117 8.55 7.05 11.52
C GLU A 117 7.72 5.98 10.83
N PHE A 118 6.88 5.27 11.57
CA PHE A 118 5.95 4.29 11.04
C PHE A 118 4.94 4.94 10.06
N LEU A 119 4.30 6.03 10.47
CA LEU A 119 3.39 6.77 9.60
C LEU A 119 4.11 7.40 8.40
N GLY A 120 5.32 7.93 8.60
CA GLY A 120 6.13 8.50 7.54
C GLY A 120 6.56 7.46 6.50
N GLU A 121 6.94 6.25 6.94
CA GLU A 121 7.22 5.11 6.05
C GLU A 121 5.96 4.71 5.28
N THR A 122 4.83 4.53 5.97
CA THR A 122 3.53 4.20 5.37
C THR A 122 3.13 5.21 4.29
N LEU A 123 3.17 6.50 4.60
CA LEU A 123 2.82 7.56 3.66
C LEU A 123 3.80 7.62 2.49
N SER A 124 5.10 7.46 2.73
CA SER A 124 6.10 7.42 1.65
C SER A 124 5.86 6.27 0.66
N VAL A 125 5.48 5.09 1.17
CA VAL A 125 5.07 3.93 0.34
C VAL A 125 3.81 4.25 -0.44
N MET A 126 2.80 4.88 0.18
CA MET A 126 1.57 5.25 -0.51
C MET A 126 1.81 6.22 -1.67
N VAL A 127 2.57 7.30 -1.42
CA VAL A 127 2.90 8.29 -2.46
C VAL A 127 3.73 7.67 -3.57
N SER A 128 4.65 6.75 -3.24
CA SER A 128 5.49 6.09 -4.24
C SER A 128 4.69 5.11 -5.11
N GLN A 129 3.80 4.32 -4.51
CA GLN A 129 2.87 3.46 -5.24
C GLN A 129 1.97 4.29 -6.16
N LEU A 130 1.44 5.42 -5.67
CA LEU A 130 0.65 6.34 -6.48
C LEU A 130 1.46 6.85 -7.67
N ALA A 131 2.67 7.36 -7.44
CA ALA A 131 3.52 7.90 -8.50
C ALA A 131 3.79 6.86 -9.60
N GLN A 132 4.06 5.61 -9.20
CA GLN A 132 4.23 4.51 -10.15
C GLN A 132 2.95 4.22 -10.93
N ASN A 133 1.80 4.15 -10.25
CA ASN A 133 0.50 3.91 -10.89
C ASN A 133 0.09 5.05 -11.85
N MET A 134 0.52 6.28 -11.58
CA MET A 134 0.28 7.46 -12.43
C MET A 134 1.06 7.43 -13.75
N SER A 135 2.14 6.66 -13.83
CA SER A 135 2.86 6.43 -15.10
C SER A 135 2.01 5.67 -16.14
N VAL A 136 0.96 4.97 -15.70
CA VAL A 136 0.04 4.25 -16.59
C VAL A 136 -0.86 5.23 -17.34
N ARG A 137 -0.83 5.13 -18.67
CA ARG A 137 -1.78 5.81 -19.55
C ARG A 137 -3.09 5.02 -19.61
N THR A 138 -4.18 5.66 -19.22
CA THR A 138 -5.53 5.06 -19.23
C THR A 138 -6.47 5.68 -20.26
N GLY A 139 -6.01 6.70 -21.01
CA GLY A 139 -6.84 7.51 -21.91
C GLY A 139 -7.82 8.45 -21.19
N ARG A 140 -7.95 8.31 -19.86
CA ARG A 140 -8.78 9.16 -19.00
C ARG A 140 -7.91 10.25 -18.39
N GLY A 141 -8.53 11.40 -18.08
CA GLY A 141 -7.90 12.48 -17.33
C GLY A 141 -7.45 12.06 -15.93
N ILE A 142 -6.91 13.01 -15.16
CA ILE A 142 -6.58 12.74 -13.75
C ILE A 142 -7.89 12.51 -12.98
N GLN A 143 -7.97 11.38 -12.28
CA GLN A 143 -9.11 10.97 -11.47
C GLN A 143 -8.64 10.63 -10.07
N ASP A 144 -9.54 10.64 -9.10
CA ASP A 144 -9.26 10.18 -7.74
C ASP A 144 -8.64 8.78 -7.72
N GLN A 145 -7.62 8.59 -6.88
CA GLN A 145 -6.92 7.32 -6.72
C GLN A 145 -6.87 6.90 -5.27
N GLU A 146 -7.04 5.60 -5.05
CA GLU A 146 -6.88 4.95 -3.77
C GLU A 146 -5.56 4.18 -3.74
N VAL A 147 -4.93 4.21 -2.57
CA VAL A 147 -3.71 3.45 -2.30
C VAL A 147 -3.88 2.68 -1.01
N PHE A 148 -3.48 1.42 -1.04
CA PHE A 148 -3.59 0.50 0.08
C PHE A 148 -2.20 0.05 0.53
N VAL A 149 -1.97 0.12 1.84
CA VAL A 149 -0.76 -0.41 2.49
C VAL A 149 -1.18 -1.38 3.59
N ILE A 150 -0.49 -2.51 3.70
CA ILE A 150 -0.65 -3.46 4.78
C ILE A 150 0.68 -3.57 5.51
N GLY A 151 0.64 -3.61 6.83
CA GLY A 151 1.84 -3.69 7.63
C GLY A 151 1.57 -4.21 9.02
N PHE A 152 2.65 -4.46 9.74
CA PHE A 152 2.61 -4.64 11.18
C PHE A 152 2.90 -3.33 11.89
N HIS A 153 2.36 -3.19 13.10
CA HIS A 153 2.88 -2.28 14.11
C HIS A 153 2.87 -3.04 15.44
N GLY A 154 4.05 -3.32 15.98
CA GLY A 154 4.18 -4.36 17.01
C GLY A 154 3.70 -5.72 16.49
N PRO A 155 2.99 -6.52 17.32
CA PRO A 155 2.49 -7.83 16.92
C PRO A 155 1.21 -7.77 16.08
N ARG A 156 0.68 -6.58 15.77
CA ARG A 156 -0.65 -6.42 15.17
C ARG A 156 -0.59 -5.97 13.72
N ILE A 157 -1.45 -6.53 12.89
CA ILE A 157 -1.62 -6.14 11.48
C ILE A 157 -2.62 -4.99 11.36
N HIS A 158 -2.41 -4.14 10.36
CA HIS A 158 -3.35 -3.12 9.94
C HIS A 158 -3.42 -3.00 8.42
N ILE A 159 -4.55 -2.48 7.94
CA ILE A 159 -4.74 -2.09 6.54
C ILE A 159 -4.94 -0.58 6.54
N ALA A 160 -4.05 0.11 5.86
CA ALA A 160 -4.09 1.55 5.64
C ALA A 160 -4.62 1.85 4.24
N ARG A 161 -5.46 2.88 4.13
CA ARG A 161 -6.01 3.41 2.88
C ARG A 161 -5.81 4.92 2.86
N ALA A 162 -5.36 5.43 1.72
CA ALA A 162 -5.41 6.86 1.42
C ALA A 162 -6.18 7.10 0.12
N LEU A 163 -6.99 8.16 0.10
CA LEU A 163 -7.67 8.65 -1.10
C LEU A 163 -6.95 9.92 -1.56
N PHE A 164 -6.34 9.85 -2.73
CA PHE A 164 -5.68 10.96 -3.41
C PHE A 164 -6.66 11.56 -4.41
N THR A 165 -7.18 12.75 -4.13
CA THR A 165 -8.13 13.41 -5.03
C THR A 165 -7.47 13.81 -6.34
N ALA A 166 -8.25 13.91 -7.42
CA ALA A 166 -7.74 14.35 -8.71
C ALA A 166 -7.03 15.72 -8.64
N ASP A 167 -7.56 16.63 -7.83
CA ASP A 167 -6.99 17.94 -7.56
C ASP A 167 -5.62 17.84 -6.86
N MET A 168 -5.52 17.02 -5.80
CA MET A 168 -4.25 16.77 -5.11
C MET A 168 -3.21 16.12 -6.04
N ILE A 169 -3.61 15.14 -6.84
CA ILE A 169 -2.73 14.50 -7.83
C ILE A 169 -2.26 15.52 -8.86
N SER A 170 -3.14 16.39 -9.36
CA SER A 170 -2.80 17.40 -10.37
C SER A 170 -1.76 18.40 -9.85
N ARG A 171 -1.83 18.77 -8.57
CA ARG A 171 -0.82 19.62 -7.92
C ARG A 171 0.51 18.91 -7.72
N VAL A 172 0.47 17.64 -7.30
CA VAL A 172 1.65 16.86 -6.88
C VAL A 172 2.41 16.26 -8.07
N HIS A 173 1.71 15.82 -9.12
CA HIS A 173 2.30 15.05 -10.22
C HIS A 173 3.39 15.79 -11.04
N PRO A 174 3.35 17.11 -11.30
CA PRO A 174 4.42 17.76 -12.05
C PRO A 174 5.64 18.19 -11.21
N ARG A 175 5.52 18.30 -9.88
CA ARG A 175 6.58 18.90 -9.02
C ARG A 175 6.92 18.09 -7.76
N GLY A 176 6.22 16.99 -7.52
CA GLY A 176 6.22 16.28 -6.25
C GLY A 176 5.34 16.96 -5.20
N CYS A 177 5.24 16.34 -4.03
CA CYS A 177 4.45 16.86 -2.92
C CYS A 177 5.02 18.20 -2.45
N SER A 178 4.12 19.13 -2.10
CA SER A 178 4.50 20.34 -1.38
C SER A 178 4.97 19.97 0.03
N ARG A 179 5.68 20.89 0.72
CA ARG A 179 6.17 20.62 2.08
C ARG A 179 5.04 20.52 3.10
N ASP A 180 3.96 21.24 2.84
CA ASP A 180 2.82 21.42 3.74
C ASP A 180 1.59 20.65 3.23
N GLU A 181 1.78 19.71 2.31
CA GLU A 181 0.69 18.88 1.79
C GLU A 181 0.19 17.95 2.90
N VAL A 182 -1.11 18.03 3.18
CA VAL A 182 -1.77 17.19 4.18
C VAL A 182 -2.44 16.02 3.49
N PHE A 183 -2.16 14.80 3.96
CA PHE A 183 -2.76 13.57 3.45
C PHE A 183 -3.59 12.93 4.55
N GLU A 184 -4.83 12.56 4.24
CA GLU A 184 -5.66 11.79 5.14
C GLU A 184 -5.38 10.28 4.95
N LEU A 185 -4.87 9.63 6.00
CA LEU A 185 -4.71 8.18 6.06
C LEU A 185 -5.78 7.59 6.96
N LYS A 186 -6.46 6.56 6.46
CA LYS A 186 -7.42 5.77 7.22
C LYS A 186 -6.83 4.41 7.51
N PHE A 187 -6.86 4.01 8.77
CA PHE A 187 -6.45 2.67 9.18
C PHE A 187 -7.67 1.87 9.61
N THR A 188 -7.66 0.57 9.31
CA THR A 188 -8.52 -0.35 10.04
C THR A 188 -8.12 -0.38 11.51
N ARG A 189 -8.97 -0.95 12.36
CA ARG A 189 -8.51 -1.40 13.67
C ARG A 189 -7.30 -2.34 13.51
N SER A 190 -6.47 -2.41 14.55
CA SER A 190 -5.38 -3.38 14.61
C SER A 190 -5.94 -4.79 14.83
N TYR A 191 -5.32 -5.78 14.20
CA TYR A 191 -5.67 -7.20 14.32
C TYR A 191 -4.50 -7.99 14.91
N ASP A 192 -4.75 -8.72 15.98
CA ASP A 192 -3.80 -9.69 16.53
C ASP A 192 -4.02 -11.06 15.87
N LEU A 193 -3.05 -11.51 15.07
CA LEU A 193 -3.18 -12.79 14.35
C LEU A 193 -3.21 -14.02 15.25
N THR A 194 -2.81 -13.90 16.52
CA THR A 194 -2.87 -15.01 17.48
C THR A 194 -4.30 -15.25 18.00
N LEU A 195 -5.20 -14.28 17.83
CA LEU A 195 -6.58 -14.37 18.28
C LEU A 195 -7.49 -14.83 17.13
N LYS A 196 -8.22 -15.93 17.34
CA LYS A 196 -9.17 -16.50 16.34
C LYS A 196 -10.17 -15.46 15.81
N LYS A 197 -10.66 -14.57 16.68
CA LYS A 197 -11.61 -13.50 16.30
C LYS A 197 -10.96 -12.52 15.32
N ASP A 198 -9.78 -12.02 15.66
CA ASP A 198 -9.06 -11.06 14.84
C ASP A 198 -8.56 -11.70 13.54
N TRP A 199 -8.14 -12.97 13.57
CA TRP A 199 -7.85 -13.76 12.38
C TRP A 199 -9.05 -13.81 11.40
N LEU A 200 -10.25 -14.09 11.91
CA LEU A 200 -11.46 -14.13 11.07
C LEU A 200 -11.82 -12.75 10.50
N GLU A 201 -11.64 -11.69 11.30
CA GLU A 201 -11.95 -10.33 10.86
C GLU A 201 -10.93 -9.81 9.84
N VAL A 202 -9.63 -10.03 10.04
CA VAL A 202 -8.59 -9.59 9.09
C VAL A 202 -8.71 -10.34 7.77
N THR A 203 -8.91 -11.66 7.79
CA THR A 203 -9.10 -12.44 6.56
C THR A 203 -10.34 -12.00 5.80
N ARG A 204 -11.44 -11.67 6.51
CA ARG A 204 -12.65 -11.09 5.89
C ARG A 204 -12.38 -9.70 5.30
N ALA A 205 -11.64 -8.84 5.99
CA ALA A 205 -11.28 -7.51 5.50
C ALA A 205 -10.43 -7.60 4.22
N LEU A 206 -9.42 -8.48 4.21
CA LEU A 206 -8.59 -8.76 3.05
C LEU A 206 -9.39 -9.33 1.88
N ALA A 207 -10.29 -10.28 2.15
CA ALA A 207 -11.15 -10.85 1.12
C ALA A 207 -12.09 -9.82 0.49
N ARG A 208 -12.59 -8.85 1.29
CA ARG A 208 -13.37 -7.71 0.79
C ARG A 208 -12.51 -6.77 -0.04
N LEU A 209 -11.28 -6.49 0.39
CA LEU A 209 -10.34 -5.67 -0.35
C LEU A 209 -10.05 -6.28 -1.73
N PHE A 210 -9.71 -7.57 -1.81
CA PHE A 210 -9.48 -8.22 -3.10
C PHE A 210 -10.71 -8.20 -4.01
N ARG A 211 -11.91 -8.50 -3.47
CA ARG A 211 -13.16 -8.38 -4.25
C ARG A 211 -13.38 -6.96 -4.77
N TYR A 212 -13.09 -5.94 -3.95
CA TYR A 212 -13.14 -4.55 -4.38
C TYR A 212 -12.15 -4.27 -5.52
N LEU A 213 -10.88 -4.68 -5.36
CA LEU A 213 -9.85 -4.51 -6.39
C LEU A 213 -10.24 -5.16 -7.73
N LEU A 214 -10.88 -6.33 -7.67
CA LEU A 214 -11.31 -7.12 -8.84
C LEU A 214 -12.69 -6.73 -9.38
N SER A 215 -13.40 -5.82 -8.72
CA SER A 215 -14.79 -5.46 -9.08
C SER A 215 -14.91 -4.66 -10.38
N GLY A 216 -13.80 -4.08 -10.87
CA GLY A 216 -13.81 -3.09 -11.96
C GLY A 216 -14.15 -1.66 -11.52
N HIS A 217 -14.57 -1.47 -10.27
CA HIS A 217 -14.86 -0.14 -9.69
C HIS A 217 -13.74 0.40 -8.81
N ALA A 218 -12.63 -0.34 -8.72
CA ALA A 218 -11.47 0.08 -7.95
C ALA A 218 -10.91 1.40 -8.48
N LYS A 219 -10.75 2.39 -7.59
CA LYS A 219 -10.09 3.66 -7.91
C LYS A 219 -8.56 3.47 -7.89
N VAL A 220 -8.04 2.48 -8.61
CA VAL A 220 -6.60 2.18 -8.65
C VAL A 220 -6.14 2.20 -10.09
N ARG A 221 -5.33 3.20 -10.45
CA ARG A 221 -4.98 3.49 -11.85
C ARG A 221 -4.31 2.33 -12.57
N ALA A 222 -3.49 1.56 -11.89
CA ALA A 222 -2.89 0.36 -12.46
C ALA A 222 -3.98 -0.64 -12.90
N ILE A 223 -4.97 -0.91 -12.03
CA ILE A 223 -6.11 -1.79 -12.35
C ILE A 223 -6.92 -1.23 -13.50
N GLN A 224 -7.28 0.06 -13.44
CA GLN A 224 -8.04 0.74 -14.49
C GLN A 224 -7.32 0.68 -15.85
N GLY A 225 -6.00 0.85 -15.86
CA GLY A 225 -5.20 0.78 -17.08
C GLY A 225 -5.17 -0.61 -17.70
N TYR A 226 -5.06 -1.66 -16.89
CA TYR A 226 -5.07 -3.04 -17.39
C TYR A 226 -6.45 -3.48 -17.88
N LEU A 227 -7.53 -3.13 -17.14
CA LEU A 227 -8.89 -3.42 -17.58
C LEU A 227 -9.22 -2.73 -18.91
N ASN A 228 -8.88 -1.45 -19.05
CA ASN A 228 -9.09 -0.71 -20.31
C ASN A 228 -8.31 -1.34 -21.49
N ARG A 229 -7.09 -1.86 -21.27
CA ARG A 229 -6.32 -2.54 -22.34
C ARG A 229 -6.94 -3.88 -22.74
N GLY A 230 -7.54 -4.62 -21.80
CA GLY A 230 -8.25 -5.87 -22.09
C GLY A 230 -9.51 -5.65 -22.93
N GLU A 231 -10.27 -4.59 -22.63
CA GLU A 231 -11.46 -4.19 -23.40
C GLU A 231 -11.10 -3.75 -24.84
N LEU A 232 -9.99 -3.03 -25.03
CA LEU A 232 -9.50 -2.63 -26.36
C LEU A 232 -9.00 -3.79 -27.22
N ARG A 233 -8.56 -4.90 -26.61
CA ARG A 233 -8.12 -6.10 -27.35
C ARG A 233 -9.29 -6.96 -27.79
N THR A 234 -10.35 -7.04 -26.99
CA THR A 234 -11.57 -7.81 -27.31
C THR A 234 -12.46 -7.13 -28.35
N GLY A 235 -12.36 -5.81 -28.53
CA GLY A 235 -13.09 -5.06 -29.56
C GLY A 235 -12.43 -5.05 -30.95
N LYS A 236 -11.29 -5.70 -31.16
CA LYS A 236 -10.60 -5.79 -32.46
C LYS A 236 -10.80 -7.13 -33.18
N ASP A 237 -11.49 -8.08 -32.56
CA ASP A 237 -11.76 -9.42 -33.08
C ASP A 237 -13.22 -9.59 -33.58
N ILE A 238 -13.86 -8.52 -34.08
CA ILE A 238 -15.16 -8.55 -34.75
C ILE A 238 -15.06 -7.86 -36.11
#